data_AF-A0A3C1BUE6-F1
#
_entry.id   AF-A0A3C1BUE6-F1
#
_cell.length_a   1.000
_cell.length_b   1.000
_cell.length_c   1.000
_cell.angle_alpha   90.00
_cell.angle_beta   90.00
_cell.angle_gamma   90.00
#
_symmetry.space_group_name_H-M   'P 1'
#
loop_
_entity.id
_entity.type
_entity.pdbx_description
1 polymer ?
#
loop_
_entity_poly.entity_id
_entity_poly.type
_entity_poly.pdbx_seq_one_letter_code
_entity_poly.pdbx_strand_id
1 'polypeptide(L)'
;MKFCSVRKFYSFILLATLTALLSLTAACGSGGSVDTSFEANPPAYSWWEGYYSSESSLIQPDTLAAWIDNGFKTADGSPVVVFDVMTDYSSDTAPKITGSVSKAAISTFSYNDNRFEGPLDTRNYQYVYDGKMVTGHGASSAMMITGERIDAMIQDLGITEKTVLVLTGTGSNNQFDVWRTYWIFSYWGFSKAKIKVLDGGTAAFAADFPERAPVTRYENLYDPADSSFSVRQLPRLNSELRASIKEVIDAVKDGSPIIFAQVSSAGSRNIKTEHSFFLSAGTVHVNGKFNDAEAIKATIITNINASYAADSNPATVTTWDDVLALFAGKTIYVHCGAGFSASALYTAFVDVLGIPVVLYDGSNNQWNAFKSDGPLQGVIPAYDTSPYSFNATGGQTSLVGAPGVFVDWSYTGTGNEIFEEDYEYHITKPSAGGNEGVQDGSTSGC
;
A
#
# COMPACT_ATOMS: atom_id res chain seq x y z
N MET A 1 -62.60 -39.06 13.62
CA MET A 1 -61.50 -38.69 12.70
C MET A 1 -61.47 -37.16 12.60
N LYS A 2 -60.28 -36.55 12.48
CA LYS A 2 -59.99 -35.09 12.33
C LYS A 2 -59.52 -34.28 13.57
N PHE A 3 -58.59 -34.79 14.38
CA PHE A 3 -57.77 -33.91 15.24
C PHE A 3 -56.25 -34.21 15.28
N CYS A 4 -55.76 -35.28 14.64
CA CYS A 4 -54.33 -35.61 14.65
C CYS A 4 -53.50 -35.03 13.48
N SER A 5 -54.12 -34.38 12.48
CA SER A 5 -53.39 -33.88 11.30
C SER A 5 -52.77 -32.49 11.49
N VAL A 6 -53.39 -31.66 12.33
CA VAL A 6 -53.04 -30.23 12.47
C VAL A 6 -51.70 -30.04 13.21
N ARG A 7 -51.39 -30.91 14.18
CA ARG A 7 -50.14 -30.85 14.96
C ARG A 7 -48.89 -31.11 14.12
N LYS A 8 -48.97 -31.99 13.12
CA LYS A 8 -47.82 -32.31 12.25
C LYS A 8 -47.54 -31.20 11.24
N PHE A 9 -48.57 -30.47 10.82
CA PHE A 9 -48.43 -29.35 9.88
C PHE A 9 -47.77 -28.13 10.54
N TYR A 10 -48.14 -27.80 11.79
CA TYR A 10 -47.48 -26.72 12.53
C TYR A 10 -46.04 -27.04 12.90
N SER A 11 -45.71 -28.29 13.25
CA SER A 11 -44.31 -28.68 13.52
C SER A 11 -43.43 -28.60 12.27
N PHE A 12 -43.98 -28.85 11.07
CA PHE A 12 -43.22 -28.70 9.83
C PHE A 12 -42.96 -27.24 9.45
N ILE A 13 -43.96 -26.37 9.64
CA ILE A 13 -43.79 -24.93 9.40
C ILE A 13 -42.80 -24.34 10.40
N LEU A 14 -42.88 -24.72 11.68
CA LEU A 14 -41.98 -24.21 12.71
C LEU A 14 -40.53 -24.65 12.47
N LEU A 15 -40.32 -25.90 12.02
CA LEU A 15 -39.00 -26.41 11.66
C LEU A 15 -38.45 -25.70 10.42
N ALA A 16 -39.25 -25.52 9.38
CA ALA A 16 -38.84 -24.80 8.16
C ALA A 16 -38.51 -23.33 8.40
N THR A 17 -39.24 -22.65 9.31
CA THR A 17 -38.88 -21.29 9.74
C THR A 17 -37.62 -21.25 10.58
N LEU A 18 -37.34 -22.29 11.39
CA LEU A 18 -36.11 -22.36 12.17
C LEU A 18 -34.88 -22.57 11.26
N THR A 19 -35.00 -23.42 10.23
CA THR A 19 -33.91 -23.61 9.25
C THR A 19 -33.67 -22.36 8.40
N ALA A 20 -34.73 -21.62 8.04
CA ALA A 20 -34.60 -20.35 7.32
C ALA A 20 -33.94 -19.24 8.16
N LEU A 21 -34.24 -19.18 9.47
CA LEU A 21 -33.56 -18.26 10.40
C LEU A 21 -32.12 -18.67 10.72
N LEU A 22 -31.80 -19.97 10.71
CA LEU A 22 -30.43 -20.47 10.84
C LEU A 22 -29.60 -20.23 9.56
N SER A 23 -30.21 -20.18 8.37
CA SER A 23 -29.50 -19.78 7.14
C SER A 23 -29.30 -18.27 6.99
N LEU A 24 -30.09 -17.44 7.69
CA LEU A 24 -29.93 -15.97 7.70
C LEU A 24 -28.87 -15.49 8.70
N THR A 25 -28.42 -16.34 9.63
CA THR A 25 -27.32 -16.04 10.55
C THR A 25 -25.95 -16.49 10.04
N ALA A 26 -25.90 -17.17 8.88
CA ALA A 26 -24.66 -17.54 8.19
C ALA A 26 -24.32 -16.63 6.98
N ALA A 27 -25.13 -15.60 6.71
CA ALA A 27 -24.95 -14.69 5.56
C ALA A 27 -24.72 -13.21 5.94
N CYS A 28 -24.65 -12.88 7.23
CA CYS A 28 -23.91 -11.70 7.68
C CYS A 28 -22.47 -12.15 7.92
N GLY A 29 -21.68 -12.17 6.85
CA GLY A 29 -20.23 -12.27 6.91
C GLY A 29 -19.68 -11.05 7.64
N SER A 30 -19.66 -11.13 8.97
CA SER A 30 -18.73 -10.42 9.82
C SER A 30 -17.34 -10.61 9.19
N GLY A 31 -16.74 -9.52 8.73
CA GLY A 31 -15.34 -9.48 8.30
C GLY A 31 -14.51 -10.31 9.28
N GLY A 32 -13.76 -11.25 8.72
CA GLY A 32 -12.96 -12.19 9.49
C GLY A 32 -12.16 -11.42 10.52
N SER A 33 -12.41 -11.72 11.79
CA SER A 33 -11.42 -11.56 12.84
C SER A 33 -10.15 -12.24 12.32
N VAL A 34 -9.18 -11.43 11.89
CA VAL A 34 -7.81 -11.90 11.67
C VAL A 34 -7.41 -12.72 12.89
N ASP A 35 -7.07 -13.97 12.64
CA ASP A 35 -6.59 -14.84 13.68
C ASP A 35 -5.33 -14.20 14.29
N THR A 36 -5.45 -13.71 15.54
CA THR A 36 -4.32 -13.21 16.32
C THR A 36 -3.29 -14.30 16.65
N SER A 37 -3.45 -15.51 16.14
CA SER A 37 -2.56 -16.66 16.36
C SER A 37 -1.13 -16.46 15.86
N PHE A 38 -0.85 -15.49 14.98
CA PHE A 38 0.52 -15.28 14.51
C PHE A 38 1.46 -14.78 15.60
N GLU A 39 0.99 -13.91 16.49
CA GLU A 39 1.77 -13.49 17.67
C GLU A 39 1.82 -14.59 18.75
N ALA A 40 0.79 -15.43 18.82
CA ALA A 40 0.70 -16.52 19.79
C ALA A 40 1.51 -17.77 19.40
N ASN A 41 1.74 -17.99 18.10
CA ASN A 41 2.47 -19.12 17.52
C ASN A 41 3.26 -18.70 16.27
N PRO A 42 4.30 -17.86 16.40
CA PRO A 42 5.16 -17.52 15.29
C PRO A 42 5.83 -18.80 14.74
N PRO A 43 5.85 -19.06 13.41
CA PRO A 43 6.72 -20.08 12.84
C PRO A 43 8.16 -20.00 13.41
N ALA A 44 8.79 -21.14 13.67
CA ALA A 44 10.12 -21.12 14.27
C ALA A 44 11.20 -20.85 13.21
N TYR A 45 11.38 -19.59 12.80
CA TYR A 45 12.53 -19.17 12.00
C TYR A 45 13.60 -18.54 12.90
N SER A 46 14.82 -19.07 12.87
CA SER A 46 15.93 -18.60 13.71
C SER A 46 16.39 -17.16 13.39
N TRP A 47 16.08 -16.64 12.20
CA TRP A 47 16.43 -15.29 11.77
C TRP A 47 15.39 -14.22 12.14
N TRP A 48 14.38 -14.60 12.93
CA TRP A 48 13.23 -13.77 13.29
C TRP A 48 13.49 -12.85 14.51
N GLU A 49 14.63 -12.98 15.18
CA GLU A 49 14.95 -12.08 16.30
C GLU A 49 14.93 -10.60 15.86
N GLY A 50 14.15 -9.77 16.57
CA GLY A 50 14.07 -8.33 16.31
C GLY A 50 13.15 -7.89 15.17
N TYR A 51 12.42 -8.80 14.52
CA TYR A 51 11.51 -8.45 13.41
C TYR A 51 10.38 -7.48 13.80
N TYR A 52 9.90 -7.52 15.04
CA TYR A 52 8.92 -6.58 15.56
C TYR A 52 9.56 -5.35 16.24
N SER A 53 10.81 -5.03 15.88
CA SER A 53 11.49 -3.86 16.42
C SER A 53 10.70 -2.57 16.14
N SER A 54 10.58 -1.73 17.16
CA SER A 54 10.01 -0.38 17.06
C SER A 54 11.02 0.64 16.53
N GLU A 55 12.20 0.19 16.07
CA GLU A 55 13.20 1.06 15.43
C GLU A 55 12.61 1.81 14.24
N SER A 56 13.06 3.04 14.05
CA SER A 56 12.73 3.81 12.85
C SER A 56 13.34 3.15 11.61
N SER A 57 12.59 3.17 10.51
CA SER A 57 13.12 2.84 9.18
C SER A 57 14.03 3.94 8.61
N LEU A 58 13.93 5.17 9.13
CA LEU A 58 14.72 6.30 8.65
C LEU A 58 16.17 6.21 9.16
N ILE A 59 17.13 6.26 8.24
CA ILE A 59 18.56 6.37 8.56
C ILE A 59 19.12 7.70 8.06
N GLN A 60 20.07 8.26 8.81
CA GLN A 60 20.79 9.48 8.41
C GLN A 60 22.00 9.12 7.53
N PRO A 61 22.53 10.09 6.75
CA PRO A 61 23.73 9.89 5.93
C PRO A 61 24.91 9.23 6.65
N ASP A 62 25.20 9.65 7.88
CA ASP A 62 26.30 9.09 8.69
C ASP A 62 26.18 7.58 8.90
N THR A 63 24.96 7.09 9.16
CA THR A 63 24.70 5.66 9.35
C THR A 63 25.03 4.88 8.09
N LEU A 64 24.57 5.38 6.93
CA LEU A 64 24.85 4.72 5.66
C LEU A 64 26.34 4.78 5.30
N ALA A 65 26.99 5.92 5.53
CA ALA A 65 28.42 6.07 5.29
C ALA A 65 29.24 5.07 6.12
N ALA A 66 28.89 4.88 7.40
CA ALA A 66 29.52 3.87 8.25
C ALA A 66 29.32 2.44 7.72
N TRP A 67 28.15 2.11 7.16
CA TRP A 67 27.90 0.80 6.56
C TRP A 67 28.66 0.59 5.26
N ILE A 68 28.80 1.63 4.44
CA ILE A 68 29.62 1.60 3.22
C ILE A 68 31.10 1.38 3.60
N ASP A 69 31.61 2.11 4.60
CA ASP A 69 32.98 1.97 5.09
C ASP A 69 33.25 0.58 5.69
N ASN A 70 32.21 -0.07 6.22
CA ASN A 70 32.24 -1.45 6.68
C ASN A 70 32.02 -2.48 5.53
N GLY A 71 32.18 -2.06 4.28
CA GLY A 71 32.04 -2.92 3.10
C GLY A 71 30.61 -3.34 2.82
N PHE A 72 29.67 -2.39 2.89
CA PHE A 72 28.23 -2.60 2.76
C PHE A 72 27.70 -3.61 3.79
N LYS A 73 28.03 -3.36 5.06
CA LYS A 73 27.55 -4.17 6.18
C LYS A 73 27.14 -3.29 7.34
N THR A 74 26.04 -3.65 7.98
CA THR A 74 25.65 -3.06 9.27
C THR A 74 26.70 -3.34 10.34
N ALA A 75 26.57 -2.70 11.51
CA ALA A 75 27.51 -2.90 12.61
C ALA A 75 27.56 -4.34 13.15
N ASP A 76 26.44 -5.06 13.09
CA ASP A 76 26.31 -6.49 13.41
C ASP A 76 26.73 -7.42 12.26
N GLY A 77 27.14 -6.86 11.11
CA GLY A 77 27.67 -7.61 9.97
C GLY A 77 26.63 -8.09 8.96
N SER A 78 25.37 -7.68 9.11
CA SER A 78 24.32 -7.98 8.12
C SER A 78 24.65 -7.29 6.77
N PRO A 79 24.55 -7.98 5.63
CA PRO A 79 24.79 -7.37 4.31
C PRO A 79 23.82 -6.22 4.04
N VAL A 80 24.29 -5.15 3.41
CA VAL A 80 23.50 -3.98 3.02
C VAL A 80 23.40 -3.90 1.50
N VAL A 81 22.19 -3.76 0.99
CA VAL A 81 21.93 -3.37 -0.41
C VAL A 81 21.40 -1.95 -0.39
N VAL A 82 22.04 -1.05 -1.13
CA VAL A 82 21.55 0.32 -1.32
C VAL A 82 20.87 0.38 -2.68
N PHE A 83 19.59 0.72 -2.72
CA PHE A 83 18.80 0.73 -3.94
C PHE A 83 18.28 2.15 -4.22
N ASP A 84 18.78 2.76 -5.30
CA ASP A 84 18.24 4.01 -5.84
C ASP A 84 17.03 3.69 -6.71
N VAL A 85 15.85 3.90 -6.13
CA VAL A 85 14.59 3.58 -6.82
C VAL A 85 14.26 4.60 -7.90
N MET A 86 14.85 5.80 -7.88
CA MET A 86 14.40 6.90 -8.75
C MET A 86 15.24 7.08 -10.01
N THR A 87 16.54 6.82 -9.92
CA THR A 87 17.48 7.16 -10.99
C THR A 87 17.96 5.94 -11.75
N ASP A 88 18.20 6.11 -13.06
CA ASP A 88 18.71 5.07 -13.97
C ASP A 88 20.24 5.19 -14.20
N TYR A 89 20.88 6.15 -13.52
CA TYR A 89 22.28 6.54 -13.66
C TYR A 89 22.72 7.08 -15.04
N SER A 90 21.77 7.42 -15.92
CA SER A 90 22.07 8.02 -17.23
C SER A 90 22.53 9.48 -17.16
N SER A 91 22.14 10.21 -16.11
CA SER A 91 22.48 11.63 -15.90
C SER A 91 23.91 11.82 -15.39
N ASP A 92 24.60 12.80 -15.98
CA ASP A 92 25.93 13.32 -15.63
C ASP A 92 25.90 14.52 -14.66
N THR A 93 24.72 14.90 -14.16
CA THR A 93 24.53 16.08 -13.30
C THR A 93 23.96 15.74 -11.92
N ALA A 94 23.53 14.49 -11.70
CA ALA A 94 22.98 14.04 -10.42
C ALA A 94 24.01 13.18 -9.64
N PRO A 95 24.17 13.40 -8.32
CA PRO A 95 25.01 12.56 -7.48
C PRO A 95 24.45 11.13 -7.41
N LYS A 96 25.35 10.16 -7.20
CA LYS A 96 25.01 8.73 -7.16
C LYS A 96 25.84 8.05 -6.10
N ILE A 97 25.21 7.34 -5.17
CA ILE A 97 25.94 6.61 -4.13
C ILE A 97 26.79 5.53 -4.80
N THR A 98 28.09 5.53 -4.54
CA THR A 98 29.00 4.52 -5.09
C THR A 98 28.59 3.16 -4.56
N GLY A 99 28.40 2.17 -5.44
CA GLY A 99 28.02 0.81 -5.06
C GLY A 99 26.52 0.60 -4.79
N SER A 100 25.67 1.61 -4.98
CA SER A 100 24.23 1.39 -4.99
C SER A 100 23.74 0.80 -6.31
N VAL A 101 22.65 0.04 -6.22
CA VAL A 101 21.91 -0.53 -7.33
C VAL A 101 20.96 0.54 -7.90
N SER A 102 20.93 0.68 -9.21
CA SER A 102 20.03 1.58 -9.94
C SER A 102 18.72 0.86 -10.25
N LYS A 103 17.59 1.57 -10.26
CA LYS A 103 16.31 1.01 -10.73
C LYS A 103 16.41 0.39 -12.13
N ALA A 104 17.31 0.90 -12.97
CA ALA A 104 17.50 0.40 -14.33
C ALA A 104 18.28 -0.93 -14.39
N ALA A 105 18.93 -1.34 -13.30
CA ALA A 105 19.52 -2.66 -13.18
C ALA A 105 18.45 -3.73 -12.89
N ILE A 106 17.37 -3.34 -12.21
CA ILE A 106 16.31 -4.26 -11.78
C ILE A 106 15.21 -4.30 -12.84
N SER A 107 15.30 -5.29 -13.73
CA SER A 107 14.39 -5.46 -14.86
C SER A 107 12.92 -5.70 -14.44
N THR A 108 12.74 -6.22 -13.23
CA THR A 108 11.44 -6.60 -12.66
C THR A 108 10.76 -5.46 -11.90
N PHE A 109 11.45 -4.33 -11.72
CA PHE A 109 11.05 -3.26 -10.85
C PHE A 109 9.73 -2.60 -11.24
N SER A 110 8.80 -2.55 -10.29
CA SER A 110 7.54 -1.83 -10.41
C SER A 110 7.09 -1.29 -9.05
N TYR A 111 6.32 -0.21 -9.07
CA TYR A 111 5.67 0.35 -7.87
C TYR A 111 4.19 -0.04 -7.77
N ASN A 112 3.69 -0.67 -8.83
CA ASN A 112 2.29 -0.66 -9.10
C ASN A 112 1.89 -1.74 -10.11
N ASP A 113 0.76 -2.40 -9.89
CA ASP A 113 0.16 -3.35 -10.83
C ASP A 113 -1.29 -3.01 -11.14
N ASN A 114 -1.78 -3.52 -12.27
CA ASN A 114 -3.21 -3.54 -12.58
C ASN A 114 -3.85 -4.67 -11.77
N ARG A 115 -4.79 -4.34 -10.88
CA ARG A 115 -5.39 -5.31 -9.94
C ARG A 115 -6.92 -5.20 -9.95
N PHE A 116 -7.61 -6.28 -9.58
CA PHE A 116 -9.08 -6.39 -9.68
C PHE A 116 -9.85 -5.31 -8.91
N GLU A 117 -9.37 -4.88 -7.74
CA GLU A 117 -9.99 -3.78 -7.00
C GLU A 117 -9.73 -2.40 -7.64
N GLY A 118 -8.70 -2.26 -8.47
CA GLY A 118 -8.22 -0.96 -8.93
C GLY A 118 -9.30 -0.16 -9.66
N PRO A 119 -9.26 1.19 -9.60
CA PRO A 119 -10.12 2.04 -10.43
C PRO A 119 -10.00 1.62 -11.90
N LEU A 120 -10.99 1.85 -12.77
CA LEU A 120 -10.67 1.84 -14.20
C LEU A 120 -9.75 3.03 -14.50
N ASP A 121 -8.59 2.77 -15.08
CA ASP A 121 -7.83 3.76 -15.83
C ASP A 121 -8.62 4.19 -17.06
N THR A 122 -9.21 5.38 -16.97
CA THR A 122 -9.94 5.97 -18.09
C THR A 122 -9.02 6.55 -19.16
N ARG A 123 -7.68 6.45 -19.01
CA ARG A 123 -6.76 6.79 -20.09
C ARG A 123 -6.93 5.76 -21.21
N ASN A 124 -7.05 6.24 -22.45
CA ASN A 124 -7.08 5.38 -23.62
C ASN A 124 -5.81 4.51 -23.66
N TYR A 125 -5.96 3.21 -23.39
CA TYR A 125 -4.91 2.24 -23.61
C TYR A 125 -5.10 1.61 -24.98
N GLN A 126 -4.04 1.62 -25.77
CA GLN A 126 -4.01 0.89 -27.03
C GLN A 126 -3.40 -0.49 -26.76
N TYR A 127 -4.18 -1.55 -26.97
CA TYR A 127 -3.70 -2.93 -26.85
C TYR A 127 -4.13 -3.76 -28.06
N VAL A 128 -3.46 -4.89 -28.26
CA VAL A 128 -3.78 -5.84 -29.33
C VAL A 128 -4.71 -6.91 -28.78
N TYR A 129 -5.93 -6.99 -29.32
CA TYR A 129 -6.87 -8.09 -29.05
C TYR A 129 -7.28 -8.69 -30.40
N ASP A 130 -7.15 -10.02 -30.52
CA ASP A 130 -7.43 -10.74 -31.77
C ASP A 130 -6.70 -10.13 -32.99
N GLY A 131 -5.41 -9.80 -32.80
CA GLY A 131 -4.57 -9.22 -33.86
C GLY A 131 -4.95 -7.80 -34.29
N LYS A 132 -5.86 -7.12 -33.59
CA LYS A 132 -6.30 -5.75 -33.90
C LYS A 132 -5.94 -4.79 -32.77
N MET A 133 -5.47 -3.60 -33.16
CA MET A 133 -5.35 -2.48 -32.23
C MET A 133 -6.74 -2.07 -31.75
N VAL A 134 -6.99 -2.21 -30.47
CA VAL A 134 -8.21 -1.77 -29.80
C VAL A 134 -7.85 -0.63 -28.86
N THR A 135 -8.73 0.37 -28.78
CA THR A 135 -8.69 1.36 -27.70
C THR A 135 -9.60 0.85 -26.60
N GLY A 136 -9.08 0.64 -25.40
CA GLY A 136 -9.90 0.33 -24.23
C GLY A 136 -9.37 1.00 -22.98
N HIS A 137 -10.04 0.72 -21.87
CA HIS A 137 -9.77 1.27 -20.55
C HIS A 137 -9.26 0.11 -19.67
N GLY A 138 -8.13 0.30 -18.99
CA GLY A 138 -7.54 -0.72 -18.10
C GLY A 138 -8.00 -0.54 -16.66
N ALA A 139 -7.64 -1.43 -15.74
CA ALA A 139 -7.56 -1.04 -14.33
C ALA A 139 -6.42 -0.03 -14.16
N SER A 140 -6.50 0.86 -13.18
CA SER A 140 -5.48 1.82 -12.83
C SER A 140 -4.25 1.04 -12.46
N SER A 141 -3.16 1.36 -13.13
CA SER A 141 -1.89 0.70 -12.88
C SER A 141 -1.37 0.95 -11.48
N ALA A 142 -1.96 1.86 -10.69
CA ALA A 142 -1.45 2.34 -9.42
C ALA A 142 -1.68 1.45 -8.17
N MET A 143 -2.22 0.24 -8.30
CA MET A 143 -2.52 -0.62 -7.13
C MET A 143 -1.28 -1.36 -6.62
N MET A 144 -1.36 -1.94 -5.43
CA MET A 144 -0.34 -2.83 -4.84
C MET A 144 0.18 -3.85 -5.86
N ILE A 145 1.49 -4.09 -5.83
CA ILE A 145 2.12 -5.09 -6.69
C ILE A 145 1.80 -6.52 -6.23
N THR A 146 1.76 -7.46 -7.18
CA THR A 146 1.48 -8.88 -6.87
C THR A 146 2.61 -9.51 -6.05
N GLY A 147 2.30 -10.65 -5.42
CA GLY A 147 3.29 -11.48 -4.74
C GLY A 147 4.45 -11.90 -5.65
N GLU A 148 4.15 -12.31 -6.88
CA GLU A 148 5.15 -12.65 -7.89
C GLU A 148 6.03 -11.47 -8.25
N ARG A 149 5.45 -10.27 -8.33
CA ARG A 149 6.19 -9.05 -8.67
C ARG A 149 7.16 -8.65 -7.56
N ILE A 150 6.74 -8.67 -6.29
CA ILE A 150 7.65 -8.37 -5.19
C ILE A 150 8.72 -9.44 -5.05
N ASP A 151 8.39 -10.73 -5.25
CA ASP A 151 9.38 -11.82 -5.27
C ASP A 151 10.42 -11.61 -6.36
N ALA A 152 9.99 -11.30 -7.58
CA ALA A 152 10.90 -11.01 -8.68
C ALA A 152 11.84 -9.84 -8.34
N MET A 153 11.31 -8.76 -7.74
CA MET A 153 12.11 -7.59 -7.33
C MET A 153 13.15 -7.92 -6.26
N ILE A 154 12.77 -8.65 -5.20
CA ILE A 154 13.70 -8.97 -4.11
C ILE A 154 14.76 -9.99 -4.55
N GLN A 155 14.41 -10.89 -5.47
CA GLN A 155 15.33 -11.86 -6.05
C GLN A 155 16.36 -11.17 -6.94
N ASP A 156 15.93 -10.33 -7.88
CA ASP A 156 16.77 -9.51 -8.78
C ASP A 156 17.68 -8.55 -7.97
N LEU A 157 17.23 -8.07 -6.81
CA LEU A 157 18.05 -7.28 -5.87
C LEU A 157 19.04 -8.11 -5.04
N GLY A 158 19.05 -9.44 -5.15
CA GLY A 158 19.89 -10.33 -4.35
C GLY A 158 19.56 -10.30 -2.85
N ILE A 159 18.34 -9.91 -2.47
CA ILE A 159 17.91 -9.78 -1.07
C ILE A 159 17.73 -11.17 -0.46
N THR A 160 18.17 -11.34 0.79
CA THR A 160 18.00 -12.58 1.57
C THR A 160 17.45 -12.24 2.95
N GLU A 161 17.14 -13.26 3.76
CA GLU A 161 16.75 -13.12 5.17
C GLU A 161 17.74 -12.27 6.02
N LYS A 162 19.00 -12.18 5.59
CA LYS A 162 20.06 -11.44 6.31
C LYS A 162 20.21 -10.00 5.82
N THR A 163 19.76 -9.69 4.61
CA THR A 163 20.01 -8.42 3.95
C THR A 163 19.23 -7.27 4.60
N VAL A 164 19.88 -6.12 4.80
CA VAL A 164 19.24 -4.84 5.06
C VAL A 164 19.17 -4.06 3.76
N LEU A 165 17.96 -3.78 3.27
CA LEU A 165 17.73 -2.95 2.10
C LEU A 165 17.63 -1.48 2.54
N VAL A 166 18.44 -0.61 1.93
CA VAL A 166 18.37 0.85 2.08
C VAL A 166 17.81 1.44 0.80
N LEU A 167 16.61 2.00 0.88
CA LEU A 167 15.98 2.73 -0.22
C LEU A 167 16.50 4.17 -0.24
N THR A 168 16.91 4.63 -1.41
CA THR A 168 17.25 6.04 -1.66
C THR A 168 16.60 6.54 -2.94
N GLY A 169 16.57 7.85 -3.10
CA GLY A 169 16.19 8.53 -4.32
C GLY A 169 16.92 9.86 -4.43
N THR A 170 16.36 10.76 -5.22
CA THR A 170 17.01 12.04 -5.53
C THR A 170 17.20 12.98 -4.33
N GLY A 171 16.44 12.83 -3.24
CA GLY A 171 16.40 13.84 -2.17
C GLY A 171 15.63 15.10 -2.59
N SER A 172 14.60 14.94 -3.43
CA SER A 172 13.72 16.03 -3.86
C SER A 172 12.35 15.96 -3.17
N ASN A 173 11.54 17.01 -3.31
CA ASN A 173 10.16 17.01 -2.79
C ASN A 173 9.22 16.02 -3.51
N ASN A 174 9.65 15.41 -4.62
CA ASN A 174 8.85 14.51 -5.42
C ASN A 174 9.32 13.04 -5.33
N GLN A 175 10.09 12.67 -4.30
CA GLN A 175 10.61 11.31 -4.16
C GLN A 175 9.57 10.28 -3.66
N PHE A 176 8.32 10.41 -4.10
CA PHE A 176 7.20 9.56 -3.68
C PHE A 176 7.44 8.08 -3.95
N ASP A 177 8.18 7.77 -5.01
CA ASP A 177 8.60 6.42 -5.36
C ASP A 177 9.39 5.72 -4.23
N VAL A 178 10.24 6.46 -3.50
CA VAL A 178 11.00 5.92 -2.37
C VAL A 178 10.05 5.48 -1.26
N TRP A 179 9.13 6.36 -0.88
CA TRP A 179 8.17 6.08 0.19
C TRP A 179 7.14 5.04 -0.22
N ARG A 180 6.74 5.01 -1.49
CA ARG A 180 5.86 3.97 -2.04
C ARG A 180 6.54 2.60 -1.98
N THR A 181 7.80 2.49 -2.41
CA THR A 181 8.57 1.25 -2.28
C THR A 181 8.71 0.83 -0.83
N TYR A 182 9.01 1.76 0.09
CA TYR A 182 9.05 1.45 1.53
C TYR A 182 7.74 0.87 2.04
N TRP A 183 6.60 1.49 1.70
CA TRP A 183 5.29 1.01 2.11
C TRP A 183 4.95 -0.36 1.51
N ILE A 184 5.28 -0.60 0.23
CA ILE A 184 5.10 -1.91 -0.43
C ILE A 184 5.87 -3.01 0.32
N PHE A 185 7.16 -2.79 0.58
CA PHE A 185 7.97 -3.77 1.32
C PHE A 185 7.44 -3.98 2.74
N SER A 186 7.00 -2.91 3.40
CA SER A 186 6.36 -3.00 4.72
C SER A 186 5.08 -3.84 4.66
N TYR A 187 4.21 -3.61 3.69
CA TYR A 187 2.98 -4.41 3.48
C TYR A 187 3.30 -5.90 3.28
N TRP A 188 4.30 -6.22 2.46
CA TRP A 188 4.71 -7.59 2.20
C TRP A 188 5.45 -8.28 3.35
N GLY A 189 5.60 -7.61 4.50
CA GLY A 189 6.14 -8.21 5.71
C GLY A 189 7.62 -7.94 5.92
N PHE A 190 8.25 -6.96 5.28
CA PHE A 190 9.59 -6.56 5.71
C PHE A 190 9.50 -5.78 7.02
N SER A 191 10.37 -6.13 7.97
CA SER A 191 10.48 -5.38 9.23
C SER A 191 11.23 -4.06 9.03
N LYS A 192 10.96 -3.08 9.90
CA LYS A 192 11.70 -1.82 9.93
C LYS A 192 13.20 -1.98 10.18
N ALA A 193 13.63 -3.12 10.72
CA ALA A 193 15.04 -3.45 10.88
C ALA A 193 15.70 -3.85 9.53
N LYS A 194 14.93 -4.42 8.60
CA LYS A 194 15.41 -4.95 7.31
C LYS A 194 15.15 -4.02 6.12
N ILE A 195 14.16 -3.13 6.21
CA ILE A 195 13.93 -2.08 5.21
C ILE A 195 14.17 -0.71 5.83
N LYS A 196 15.12 0.03 5.27
CA LYS A 196 15.52 1.38 5.69
C LYS A 196 15.29 2.37 4.55
N VAL A 197 15.10 3.63 4.90
CA VAL A 197 15.02 4.76 3.96
C VAL A 197 16.08 5.78 4.33
N LEU A 198 16.88 6.20 3.35
CA LEU A 198 17.85 7.27 3.53
C LEU A 198 17.13 8.62 3.59
N ASP A 199 17.10 9.22 4.79
CA ASP A 199 16.41 10.48 5.04
C ASP A 199 17.13 11.64 4.33
N GLY A 200 16.42 12.35 3.45
CA GLY A 200 17.00 13.34 2.54
C GLY A 200 17.64 12.76 1.27
N GLY A 201 17.62 11.43 1.09
CA GLY A 201 18.07 10.74 -0.11
C GLY A 201 19.53 11.01 -0.49
N THR A 202 19.85 10.74 -1.76
CA THR A 202 21.20 10.88 -2.30
C THR A 202 21.71 12.33 -2.27
N ALA A 203 20.83 13.33 -2.35
CA ALA A 203 21.22 14.73 -2.24
C ALA A 203 21.77 15.08 -0.84
N ALA A 204 21.09 14.66 0.23
CA ALA A 204 21.59 14.87 1.60
C ALA A 204 22.89 14.09 1.84
N PHE A 205 22.96 12.84 1.37
CA PHE A 205 24.16 12.04 1.50
C PHE A 205 25.36 12.63 0.75
N ALA A 206 25.17 13.13 -0.47
CA ALA A 206 26.24 13.77 -1.24
C ALA A 206 26.71 15.11 -0.65
N ALA A 207 25.85 15.81 0.09
CA ALA A 207 26.23 17.02 0.80
C ALA A 207 27.23 16.73 1.92
N ASP A 208 27.05 15.62 2.64
CA ASP A 208 27.91 15.21 3.76
C ASP A 208 29.11 14.35 3.32
N PHE A 209 28.95 13.54 2.26
CA PHE A 209 29.92 12.55 1.76
C PHE A 209 30.11 12.61 0.23
N PRO A 210 30.57 13.74 -0.33
CA PRO A 210 30.64 13.96 -1.77
C PRO A 210 31.54 12.96 -2.51
N GLU A 211 32.60 12.46 -1.88
CA GLU A 211 33.49 11.44 -2.45
C GLU A 211 32.84 10.05 -2.57
N ARG A 212 31.82 9.77 -1.75
CA ARG A 212 31.05 8.52 -1.80
C ARG A 212 29.82 8.64 -2.70
N ALA A 213 29.42 9.85 -3.08
CA ALA A 213 28.33 10.08 -4.02
C ALA A 213 28.71 11.02 -5.18
N PRO A 214 29.68 10.62 -6.03
CA PRO A 214 30.17 11.47 -7.11
C PRO A 214 29.08 11.79 -8.15
N VAL A 215 29.22 12.94 -8.79
CA VAL A 215 28.44 13.33 -9.97
C VAL A 215 29.16 12.76 -11.20
N THR A 216 28.78 11.55 -11.60
CA THR A 216 29.38 10.84 -12.74
C THR A 216 28.36 9.90 -13.39
N ARG A 217 28.49 9.64 -14.69
CA ARG A 217 27.70 8.62 -15.37
C ARG A 217 28.30 7.23 -15.11
N TYR A 218 27.45 6.24 -14.84
CA TYR A 218 27.86 4.83 -14.80
C TYR A 218 27.36 4.11 -16.04
N GLU A 219 28.28 3.60 -16.85
CA GLU A 219 27.95 2.81 -18.04
C GLU A 219 27.66 1.35 -17.71
N ASN A 220 28.27 0.83 -16.63
CA ASN A 220 28.02 -0.51 -16.11
C ASN A 220 27.29 -0.36 -14.78
N LEU A 221 26.02 -0.76 -14.76
CA LEU A 221 25.23 -0.79 -13.53
C LEU A 221 25.68 -1.99 -12.69
N TYR A 222 25.72 -1.80 -11.37
CA TYR A 222 25.88 -2.91 -10.44
C TYR A 222 24.56 -3.70 -10.40
N ASP A 223 24.66 -4.97 -10.74
CA ASP A 223 23.57 -5.93 -10.75
C ASP A 223 23.91 -7.06 -9.76
N PRO A 224 23.25 -7.14 -8.60
CA PRO A 224 23.48 -8.21 -7.63
C PRO A 224 23.18 -9.59 -8.24
N ALA A 225 23.75 -10.64 -7.64
CA ALA A 225 23.34 -11.98 -8.04
C ALA A 225 21.95 -12.30 -7.50
N ASP A 226 21.10 -12.87 -8.35
CA ASP A 226 19.74 -13.26 -7.98
C ASP A 226 19.71 -14.12 -6.72
N SER A 227 18.78 -13.83 -5.82
CA SER A 227 18.46 -14.71 -4.70
C SER A 227 17.29 -15.65 -5.02
N SER A 228 17.02 -16.58 -4.12
CA SER A 228 15.78 -17.38 -4.12
C SER A 228 14.84 -16.99 -2.97
N PHE A 229 15.09 -15.83 -2.34
CA PHE A 229 14.29 -15.37 -1.22
C PHE A 229 12.89 -14.98 -1.70
N SER A 230 11.89 -15.26 -0.88
CA SER A 230 10.48 -14.99 -1.19
C SER A 230 9.81 -14.33 -0.01
N VAL A 231 8.86 -13.43 -0.28
CA VAL A 231 7.97 -12.87 0.75
C VAL A 231 7.16 -13.95 1.45
N ARG A 232 6.97 -15.13 0.84
CA ARG A 232 6.35 -16.31 1.45
C ARG A 232 7.17 -16.93 2.60
N GLN A 233 8.44 -16.55 2.71
CA GLN A 233 9.31 -16.93 3.82
C GLN A 233 9.22 -15.92 4.96
N LEU A 234 8.67 -14.72 4.72
CA LEU A 234 8.46 -13.74 5.77
C LEU A 234 7.38 -14.25 6.73
N PRO A 235 7.45 -13.81 8.00
CA PRO A 235 6.47 -14.14 9.01
C PRO A 235 5.03 -13.95 8.53
N ARG A 236 4.67 -12.73 8.15
CA ARG A 236 3.29 -12.39 7.86
C ARG A 236 3.21 -11.34 6.78
N LEU A 237 2.07 -11.33 6.10
CA LEU A 237 1.59 -10.16 5.38
C LEU A 237 1.10 -9.12 6.40
N ASN A 238 1.53 -7.87 6.28
CA ASN A 238 1.06 -6.76 7.11
C ASN A 238 -0.15 -6.11 6.45
N SER A 239 -1.23 -6.88 6.31
CA SER A 239 -2.43 -6.46 5.60
C SER A 239 -3.11 -5.25 6.23
N GLU A 240 -2.93 -5.03 7.53
CA GLU A 240 -3.45 -3.88 8.26
C GLU A 240 -2.88 -2.53 7.77
N LEU A 241 -1.81 -2.53 6.97
CA LEU A 241 -1.20 -1.32 6.43
C LEU A 241 -1.90 -0.79 5.17
N ARG A 242 -2.80 -1.58 4.58
CA ARG A 242 -3.55 -1.27 3.36
C ARG A 242 -5.05 -1.26 3.67
N ALA A 243 -5.75 -0.28 3.11
CA ALA A 243 -7.21 -0.27 3.09
C ALA A 243 -7.73 -0.48 1.66
N SER A 244 -8.78 -1.28 1.52
CA SER A 244 -9.60 -1.38 0.31
C SER A 244 -10.62 -0.25 0.22
N ILE A 245 -11.23 -0.07 -0.96
CA ILE A 245 -12.35 0.88 -1.11
C ILE A 245 -13.52 0.51 -0.20
N LYS A 246 -13.81 -0.78 -0.04
CA LYS A 246 -14.93 -1.22 0.78
C LYS A 246 -14.69 -0.91 2.26
N GLU A 247 -13.49 -1.16 2.76
CA GLU A 247 -13.12 -0.85 4.14
C GLU A 247 -13.22 0.64 4.42
N VAL A 248 -12.80 1.50 3.48
CA VAL A 248 -12.94 2.96 3.63
C VAL A 248 -14.41 3.39 3.58
N ILE A 249 -15.22 2.83 2.67
CA ILE A 249 -16.66 3.12 2.58
C ILE A 249 -17.37 2.70 3.87
N ASP A 250 -17.09 1.50 4.37
CA ASP A 250 -17.71 0.96 5.58
C ASP A 250 -17.28 1.78 6.81
N ALA A 251 -15.99 2.15 6.92
CA ALA A 251 -15.52 3.03 7.97
C ALA A 251 -16.25 4.39 7.94
N VAL A 252 -16.40 5.00 6.76
CA VAL A 252 -17.12 6.29 6.62
C VAL A 252 -18.61 6.14 6.97
N LYS A 253 -19.26 5.02 6.60
CA LYS A 253 -20.65 4.71 7.00
C LYS A 253 -20.82 4.62 8.50
N ASP A 254 -19.85 4.00 9.17
CA ASP A 254 -19.82 3.84 10.62
C ASP A 254 -19.41 5.14 11.35
N GLY A 255 -19.13 6.21 10.61
CA GLY A 255 -18.91 7.57 11.13
C GLY A 255 -17.64 7.74 11.95
N SER A 256 -16.70 6.80 11.87
CA SER A 256 -15.57 6.71 12.82
C SER A 256 -14.15 6.84 12.22
N PRO A 257 -13.89 7.07 10.93
CA PRO A 257 -12.51 7.12 10.46
C PRO A 257 -11.93 8.51 10.67
N ILE A 258 -10.64 8.58 10.99
CA ILE A 258 -9.84 9.77 10.74
C ILE A 258 -9.29 9.65 9.32
N ILE A 259 -9.44 10.67 8.49
CA ILE A 259 -8.95 10.64 7.10
C ILE A 259 -8.01 11.82 6.87
N PHE A 260 -6.78 11.57 6.44
CA PHE A 260 -5.85 12.59 5.96
C PHE A 260 -5.66 12.48 4.45
N ALA A 261 -6.20 13.45 3.72
CA ALA A 261 -5.97 13.60 2.29
C ALA A 261 -4.64 14.32 2.03
N GLN A 262 -3.80 13.74 1.18
CA GLN A 262 -2.58 14.38 0.69
C GLN A 262 -2.92 15.47 -0.32
N VAL A 263 -3.26 16.64 0.20
CA VAL A 263 -3.59 17.85 -0.55
C VAL A 263 -3.15 19.09 0.24
N SER A 264 -3.14 20.25 -0.41
CA SER A 264 -2.65 21.51 0.20
C SER A 264 -3.73 22.35 0.90
N SER A 265 -5.00 21.98 0.79
CA SER A 265 -6.10 22.74 1.39
C SER A 265 -7.33 21.87 1.68
N ALA A 266 -8.17 22.32 2.63
CA ALA A 266 -9.41 21.66 2.99
C ALA A 266 -10.40 21.52 1.81
N GLY A 267 -10.42 22.48 0.89
CA GLY A 267 -11.30 22.46 -0.28
C GLY A 267 -10.93 21.42 -1.34
N SER A 268 -9.72 20.84 -1.25
CA SER A 268 -9.24 19.80 -2.18
C SER A 268 -9.45 18.38 -1.66
N ARG A 269 -9.99 18.21 -0.45
CA ARG A 269 -10.35 16.89 0.10
C ARG A 269 -11.49 16.28 -0.73
N ASN A 270 -11.49 14.96 -0.84
CA ASN A 270 -12.47 14.23 -1.64
C ASN A 270 -13.47 13.44 -0.78
N ILE A 271 -12.96 12.75 0.23
CA ILE A 271 -13.77 11.91 1.13
C ILE A 271 -14.36 12.79 2.22
N LYS A 272 -15.70 12.82 2.30
CA LYS A 272 -16.48 13.62 3.24
C LYS A 272 -16.88 12.77 4.45
N THR A 273 -16.33 13.14 5.60
CA THR A 273 -16.68 12.65 6.94
C THR A 273 -16.41 13.76 7.95
N GLU A 274 -16.91 13.63 9.18
CA GLU A 274 -16.67 14.58 10.27
C GLU A 274 -15.17 14.80 10.54
N HIS A 275 -14.35 13.77 10.37
CA HIS A 275 -12.92 13.79 10.65
C HIS A 275 -12.07 13.62 9.37
N SER A 276 -12.47 14.31 8.31
CA SER A 276 -11.69 14.45 7.09
C SER A 276 -10.75 15.64 7.23
N PHE A 277 -9.47 15.48 6.98
CA PHE A 277 -8.43 16.49 7.16
C PHE A 277 -7.50 16.50 5.94
N PHE A 278 -6.77 17.59 5.74
CA PHE A 278 -5.73 17.66 4.71
C PHE A 278 -4.33 17.68 5.34
N LEU A 279 -3.35 17.10 4.65
CA LEU A 279 -1.95 17.17 5.03
C LEU A 279 -1.07 17.08 3.78
N SER A 280 -0.33 18.13 3.45
CA SER A 280 0.51 18.12 2.25
C SER A 280 1.83 17.38 2.51
N ALA A 281 2.34 16.61 1.54
CA ALA A 281 3.61 15.93 1.67
C ALA A 281 4.76 16.94 1.95
N GLY A 282 4.75 18.09 1.26
CA GLY A 282 5.73 19.16 1.48
C GLY A 282 5.66 19.86 2.86
N THR A 283 4.71 19.46 3.72
CA THR A 283 4.66 19.93 5.12
C THR A 283 5.19 18.89 6.11
N VAL A 284 5.35 17.64 5.69
CA VAL A 284 5.96 16.58 6.51
C VAL A 284 7.43 16.32 6.13
N HIS A 285 7.86 16.72 4.94
CA HIS A 285 9.25 16.63 4.50
C HIS A 285 9.65 17.83 3.64
N VAL A 286 10.96 18.09 3.55
CA VAL A 286 11.58 19.06 2.64
C VAL A 286 12.82 18.41 2.02
N ASN A 287 12.91 18.42 0.69
CA ASN A 287 14.00 17.80 -0.07
C ASN A 287 14.22 16.34 0.35
N GLY A 288 13.12 15.61 0.47
CA GLY A 288 13.15 14.21 0.86
C GLY A 288 13.51 13.94 2.34
N LYS A 289 13.86 14.97 3.12
CA LYS A 289 14.15 14.87 4.54
C LYS A 289 12.90 15.14 5.36
N PHE A 290 12.52 14.22 6.25
CA PHE A 290 11.37 14.44 7.12
C PHE A 290 11.64 15.55 8.13
N ASN A 291 10.60 16.36 8.37
CA ASN A 291 10.61 17.35 9.44
C ASN A 291 10.60 16.62 10.79
N ASP A 292 11.08 17.30 11.84
CA ASP A 292 10.99 16.75 13.19
C ASP A 292 9.54 16.56 13.66
N ALA A 293 9.36 15.71 14.67
CA ALA A 293 8.05 15.35 15.17
C ALA A 293 7.22 16.56 15.64
N GLU A 294 7.83 17.58 16.24
CA GLU A 294 7.11 18.75 16.76
C GLU A 294 6.60 19.64 15.63
N ALA A 295 7.39 19.83 14.57
CA ALA A 295 6.97 20.53 13.37
C ALA A 295 5.79 19.83 12.67
N ILE A 296 5.82 18.50 12.58
CA ILE A 296 4.73 17.71 11.99
C ILE A 296 3.47 17.79 12.87
N LYS A 297 3.60 17.64 14.21
CA LYS A 297 2.47 17.78 15.14
C LYS A 297 1.80 19.15 15.04
N ALA A 298 2.58 20.22 15.02
CA ALA A 298 2.06 21.59 14.87
C ALA A 298 1.30 21.78 13.54
N THR A 299 1.82 21.19 12.45
CA THR A 299 1.16 21.19 11.15
C THR A 299 -0.17 20.44 11.19
N ILE A 300 -0.22 19.26 11.81
CA ILE A 300 -1.45 18.47 11.94
C ILE A 300 -2.51 19.25 12.72
N ILE A 301 -2.16 19.85 13.86
CA ILE A 301 -3.07 20.70 14.65
C ILE A 301 -3.65 21.84 13.80
N THR A 302 -2.78 22.53 13.06
CA THR A 302 -3.16 23.65 12.18
C THR A 302 -4.14 23.19 11.10
N ASN A 303 -3.86 22.07 10.44
CA ASN A 303 -4.67 21.59 9.33
C ASN A 303 -5.99 20.96 9.78
N ILE A 304 -6.04 20.31 10.96
CA ILE A 304 -7.30 19.85 11.56
C ILE A 304 -8.23 21.04 11.79
N ASN A 305 -7.75 22.10 12.44
CA ASN A 305 -8.54 23.30 12.70
C ASN A 305 -8.97 24.02 11.41
N ALA A 306 -8.08 24.10 10.41
CA ALA A 306 -8.41 24.69 9.11
C ALA A 306 -9.48 23.86 8.37
N SER A 307 -9.45 22.54 8.51
CA SER A 307 -10.45 21.63 7.95
C SER A 307 -11.82 21.81 8.62
N TYR A 308 -11.86 21.82 9.95
CA TYR A 308 -13.10 22.08 10.69
C TYR A 308 -13.69 23.45 10.35
N ALA A 309 -12.86 24.50 10.29
CA ALA A 309 -13.31 25.83 9.88
C ALA A 309 -13.89 25.84 8.46
N ALA A 310 -13.27 25.15 7.51
CA ALA A 310 -13.76 25.04 6.13
C ALA A 310 -15.11 24.30 6.05
N ASP A 311 -15.34 23.34 6.94
CA ASP A 311 -16.59 22.57 7.02
C ASP A 311 -17.67 23.24 7.89
N SER A 312 -17.40 24.45 8.40
CA SER A 312 -18.25 25.13 9.40
C SER A 312 -18.51 24.28 10.65
N ASN A 313 -17.58 23.38 10.99
CA ASN A 313 -17.59 22.58 12.20
C ASN A 313 -16.95 23.40 13.34
N PRO A 314 -17.63 23.61 14.49
CA PRO A 314 -17.10 24.39 15.61
C PRO A 314 -16.01 23.66 16.42
N ALA A 315 -15.73 22.38 16.15
CA ALA A 315 -14.69 21.62 16.81
C ALA A 315 -13.29 22.22 16.59
N THR A 316 -12.43 22.11 17.60
CA THR A 316 -11.02 22.53 17.50
C THR A 316 -10.14 21.59 18.33
N VAL A 317 -8.87 21.50 17.95
CA VAL A 317 -7.80 20.86 18.73
C VAL A 317 -6.71 21.90 18.98
N THR A 318 -6.15 21.95 20.19
CA THR A 318 -5.15 22.97 20.55
C THR A 318 -3.81 22.38 20.93
N THR A 319 -3.82 21.14 21.41
CA THR A 319 -2.63 20.39 21.84
C THR A 319 -2.51 19.08 21.09
N TRP A 320 -1.35 18.44 21.19
CA TRP A 320 -1.18 17.09 20.65
C TRP A 320 -2.04 16.07 21.41
N ASP A 321 -2.28 16.27 22.71
CA ASP A 321 -3.16 15.41 23.50
C ASP A 321 -4.62 15.47 23.00
N ASP A 322 -5.08 16.65 22.56
CA ASP A 322 -6.41 16.79 21.91
C ASP A 322 -6.48 15.98 20.61
N VAL A 323 -5.39 15.97 19.82
CA VAL A 323 -5.28 15.18 18.59
C VAL A 323 -5.27 13.68 18.90
N LEU A 324 -4.52 13.24 19.91
CA LEU A 324 -4.52 11.84 20.34
C LEU A 324 -5.88 11.40 20.87
N ALA A 325 -6.57 12.25 21.62
CA ALA A 325 -7.94 12.00 22.07
C ALA A 325 -8.93 11.90 20.90
N LEU A 326 -8.77 12.73 19.88
CA LEU A 326 -9.52 12.63 18.63
C LEU A 326 -9.25 11.30 17.92
N PHE A 327 -7.99 10.85 17.86
CA PHE A 327 -7.59 9.61 17.20
C PHE A 327 -7.97 8.34 17.98
N ALA A 328 -8.19 8.44 19.28
CA ALA A 328 -8.43 7.30 20.15
C ALA A 328 -9.57 6.41 19.64
N GLY A 329 -9.27 5.11 19.49
CA GLY A 329 -10.21 4.07 19.06
C GLY A 329 -10.62 4.14 17.58
N LYS A 330 -10.00 5.00 16.77
CA LYS A 330 -10.33 5.19 15.36
C LYS A 330 -9.20 4.73 14.45
N THR A 331 -9.55 4.17 13.31
CA THR A 331 -8.58 3.93 12.23
C THR A 331 -8.27 5.24 11.54
N ILE A 332 -6.98 5.51 11.33
CA ILE A 332 -6.49 6.69 10.62
C ILE A 332 -6.09 6.25 9.21
N TYR A 333 -6.75 6.81 8.20
CA TYR A 333 -6.48 6.55 6.79
C TYR A 333 -5.70 7.71 6.17
N VAL A 334 -4.67 7.40 5.39
CA VAL A 334 -3.98 8.35 4.51
C VAL A 334 -4.27 8.00 3.05
N HIS A 335 -4.52 9.00 2.22
CA HIS A 335 -4.76 8.80 0.79
C HIS A 335 -4.32 10.00 -0.05
N CYS A 336 -4.18 9.82 -1.36
CA CYS A 336 -3.87 10.91 -2.28
C CYS A 336 -4.66 10.75 -3.60
N GLY A 337 -4.03 10.98 -4.74
CA GLY A 337 -4.56 10.60 -6.05
C GLY A 337 -4.62 9.08 -6.25
N ALA A 338 -3.52 8.40 -5.96
CA ALA A 338 -3.29 7.00 -6.35
C ALA A 338 -2.32 6.23 -5.41
N GLY A 339 -2.31 6.55 -4.11
CA GLY A 339 -1.46 5.88 -3.11
C GLY A 339 0.02 6.30 -3.03
N PHE A 340 0.61 6.88 -4.09
CA PHE A 340 2.04 7.25 -4.11
C PHE A 340 2.42 8.31 -3.07
N SER A 341 1.96 9.56 -3.23
CA SER A 341 2.34 10.65 -2.32
C SER A 341 1.75 10.48 -0.90
N ALA A 342 0.69 9.68 -0.74
CA ALA A 342 0.18 9.29 0.57
C ALA A 342 1.17 8.43 1.35
N SER A 343 2.08 7.72 0.66
CA SER A 343 3.14 6.94 1.30
C SER A 343 4.12 7.83 2.09
N ALA A 344 4.27 9.11 1.70
CA ALA A 344 5.03 10.08 2.49
C ALA A 344 4.36 10.36 3.84
N LEU A 345 3.04 10.51 3.84
CA LEU A 345 2.26 10.70 5.07
C LEU A 345 2.32 9.45 5.93
N TYR A 346 2.15 8.26 5.33
CA TYR A 346 2.31 6.98 6.01
C TYR A 346 3.63 6.92 6.79
N THR A 347 4.76 7.18 6.13
CA THR A 347 6.09 7.18 6.76
C THR A 347 6.20 8.25 7.85
N ALA A 348 5.68 9.46 7.63
CA ALA A 348 5.68 10.50 8.67
C ALA A 348 4.94 10.07 9.93
N PHE A 349 3.74 9.50 9.79
CA PHE A 349 2.97 9.01 10.93
C PHE A 349 3.69 7.83 11.62
N VAL A 350 4.11 6.83 10.86
CA VAL A 350 4.61 5.55 11.40
C VAL A 350 6.04 5.63 11.91
N ASP A 351 6.92 6.39 11.26
CA ASP A 351 8.36 6.43 11.57
C ASP A 351 8.83 7.70 12.27
N VAL A 352 8.08 8.80 12.17
CA VAL A 352 8.40 10.06 12.87
C VAL A 352 7.51 10.26 14.10
N LEU A 353 6.21 10.01 13.98
CA LEU A 353 5.26 10.22 15.07
C LEU A 353 4.99 8.98 15.92
N GLY A 354 5.27 7.78 15.40
CA GLY A 354 4.92 6.50 16.03
C GLY A 354 3.41 6.25 16.11
N ILE A 355 2.64 6.84 15.18
CA ILE A 355 1.19 6.71 15.09
C ILE A 355 0.84 5.71 13.98
N PRO A 356 0.09 4.64 14.26
CA PRO A 356 -0.34 3.70 13.24
C PRO A 356 -1.35 4.37 12.30
N VAL A 357 -1.13 4.23 11.00
CA VAL A 357 -2.06 4.66 9.95
C VAL A 357 -2.13 3.62 8.85
N VAL A 358 -3.25 3.61 8.13
CA VAL A 358 -3.54 2.72 7.01
C VAL A 358 -3.53 3.51 5.72
N LEU A 359 -2.89 3.00 4.66
CA LEU A 359 -2.89 3.66 3.36
C LEU A 359 -4.05 3.14 2.52
N TYR A 360 -4.96 4.03 2.11
CA TYR A 360 -5.99 3.71 1.12
C TYR A 360 -5.40 3.73 -0.29
N ASP A 361 -5.08 2.54 -0.80
CA ASP A 361 -4.22 2.33 -1.96
C ASP A 361 -4.80 2.92 -3.24
N GLY A 362 -6.06 2.61 -3.55
CA GLY A 362 -6.72 3.13 -4.75
C GLY A 362 -7.06 4.62 -4.66
N SER A 363 -7.10 5.19 -3.45
CA SER A 363 -7.09 6.65 -3.24
C SER A 363 -8.21 7.38 -4.01
N ASN A 364 -8.03 8.66 -4.35
CA ASN A 364 -9.05 9.45 -5.04
C ASN A 364 -9.44 8.89 -6.41
N ASN A 365 -8.51 8.28 -7.14
CA ASN A 365 -8.83 7.70 -8.45
C ASN A 365 -9.88 6.60 -8.30
N GLN A 366 -9.73 5.71 -7.32
CA GLN A 366 -10.68 4.63 -7.06
C GLN A 366 -11.97 5.17 -6.50
N TRP A 367 -11.87 6.09 -5.54
CA TRP A 367 -13.03 6.73 -4.93
C TRP A 367 -13.92 7.44 -5.95
N ASN A 368 -13.32 8.24 -6.85
CA ASN A 368 -14.04 8.97 -7.88
C ASN A 368 -14.59 8.07 -8.98
N ALA A 369 -13.96 6.92 -9.23
CA ALA A 369 -14.47 5.97 -10.22
C ALA A 369 -15.90 5.52 -9.87
N PHE A 370 -16.20 5.33 -8.58
CA PHE A 370 -17.51 4.88 -8.08
C PHE A 370 -18.46 6.00 -7.63
N LYS A 371 -18.10 7.26 -7.88
CA LYS A 371 -18.98 8.42 -7.62
C LYS A 371 -20.07 8.53 -8.69
N SER A 372 -21.11 9.32 -8.42
CA SER A 372 -22.28 9.52 -9.29
C SER A 372 -21.97 10.10 -10.67
N ASP A 373 -20.80 10.70 -10.85
CA ASP A 373 -20.30 11.23 -12.11
C ASP A 373 -19.03 10.49 -12.57
N GLY A 374 -18.77 9.31 -12.01
CA GLY A 374 -17.62 8.47 -12.30
C GLY A 374 -17.88 7.39 -13.36
N PRO A 375 -16.81 6.83 -13.96
CA PRO A 375 -16.88 5.80 -14.98
C PRO A 375 -17.47 4.46 -14.51
N LEU A 376 -17.42 4.16 -13.22
CA LEU A 376 -17.90 2.90 -12.62
C LEU A 376 -19.21 3.07 -11.85
N GLN A 377 -19.90 4.21 -12.00
CA GLN A 377 -21.17 4.45 -11.34
C GLN A 377 -22.17 3.32 -11.65
N GLY A 378 -22.75 2.75 -10.60
CA GLY A 378 -23.81 1.75 -10.70
C GLY A 378 -23.35 0.35 -11.11
N VAL A 379 -22.06 0.16 -11.40
CA VAL A 379 -21.48 -1.17 -11.72
C VAL A 379 -21.50 -2.06 -10.47
N ILE A 380 -21.06 -1.53 -9.33
CA ILE A 380 -21.13 -2.18 -8.02
C ILE A 380 -21.85 -1.20 -7.08
N PRO A 381 -23.17 -1.34 -6.88
CA PRO A 381 -23.93 -0.41 -6.03
C PRO A 381 -23.41 -0.32 -4.59
N ALA A 382 -22.78 -1.38 -4.08
CA ALA A 382 -22.17 -1.40 -2.75
C ALA A 382 -21.00 -0.38 -2.61
N TYR A 383 -20.41 0.03 -3.73
CA TYR A 383 -19.28 0.95 -3.79
C TYR A 383 -19.67 2.39 -4.08
N ASP A 384 -20.96 2.73 -4.11
CA ASP A 384 -21.38 4.12 -4.34
C ASP A 384 -20.76 5.08 -3.31
N THR A 385 -19.79 5.89 -3.76
CA THR A 385 -19.08 6.87 -2.94
C THR A 385 -19.75 8.24 -2.94
N SER A 386 -20.81 8.43 -3.74
CA SER A 386 -21.49 9.72 -3.90
C SER A 386 -21.99 10.33 -2.59
N PRO A 387 -22.62 9.56 -1.67
CA PRO A 387 -23.09 10.10 -0.40
C PRO A 387 -21.97 10.61 0.50
N TYR A 388 -20.75 10.13 0.27
CA TYR A 388 -19.58 10.31 1.11
C TYR A 388 -18.51 11.16 0.44
N SER A 389 -18.86 11.91 -0.60
CA SER A 389 -17.93 12.75 -1.36
C SER A 389 -18.19 14.23 -1.12
N PHE A 390 -17.12 15.04 -1.09
CA PHE A 390 -17.26 16.49 -1.24
C PHE A 390 -17.68 16.84 -2.67
N ASN A 391 -18.39 17.95 -2.84
CA ASN A 391 -18.70 18.52 -4.15
C ASN A 391 -17.43 19.20 -4.71
N ALA A 392 -16.46 18.42 -5.19
CA ALA A 392 -15.33 18.94 -5.94
C ALA A 392 -15.25 18.29 -7.33
N THR A 393 -15.07 19.18 -8.30
CA THR A 393 -15.04 19.04 -9.75
C THR A 393 -13.94 18.12 -10.25
N GLY A 394 -14.34 17.11 -11.02
CA GLY A 394 -13.44 16.23 -11.77
C GLY A 394 -14.25 15.14 -12.44
N GLY A 395 -15.28 15.53 -13.20
CA GLY A 395 -16.11 14.57 -13.92
C GLY A 395 -15.23 13.72 -14.82
N GLN A 396 -15.14 12.43 -14.52
CA GLN A 396 -14.66 11.46 -15.47
C GLN A 396 -15.88 10.98 -16.24
N THR A 397 -15.96 11.31 -17.53
CA THR A 397 -17.11 10.96 -18.37
C THR A 397 -17.52 9.50 -18.16
N SER A 398 -18.80 9.26 -17.91
CA SER A 398 -19.39 7.92 -17.77
C SER A 398 -18.93 7.00 -18.91
N LEU A 399 -18.28 5.88 -18.56
CA LEU A 399 -17.80 4.87 -19.52
C LEU A 399 -18.76 3.68 -19.65
N VAL A 400 -19.86 3.67 -18.88
CA VAL A 400 -20.86 2.61 -18.95
C VAL A 400 -21.54 2.65 -20.32
N GLY A 401 -21.14 1.72 -21.21
CA GLY A 401 -21.65 1.62 -22.59
C GLY A 401 -20.70 2.08 -23.69
N ALA A 402 -19.45 2.47 -23.37
CA ALA A 402 -18.43 2.72 -24.40
C ALA A 402 -17.94 1.39 -25.02
N PRO A 403 -17.86 1.27 -26.36
CA PRO A 403 -17.28 0.09 -27.00
C PRO A 403 -15.86 -0.18 -26.48
N GLY A 404 -15.58 -1.40 -26.02
CA GLY A 404 -14.23 -1.79 -25.56
C GLY A 404 -13.96 -1.63 -24.05
N VAL A 405 -14.96 -1.26 -23.24
CA VAL A 405 -14.87 -1.38 -21.78
C VAL A 405 -15.21 -2.81 -21.37
N PHE A 406 -14.18 -3.63 -21.15
CA PHE A 406 -14.34 -4.93 -20.50
C PHE A 406 -14.10 -4.74 -19.00
N VAL A 407 -15.18 -4.70 -18.24
CA VAL A 407 -15.10 -4.85 -16.79
C VAL A 407 -14.97 -6.35 -16.53
N ASP A 408 -13.76 -6.89 -16.64
CA ASP A 408 -13.44 -8.24 -16.16
C ASP A 408 -13.25 -8.17 -14.64
N TRP A 409 -14.35 -7.88 -13.93
CA TRP A 409 -14.39 -7.86 -12.49
C TRP A 409 -14.99 -9.18 -12.01
N SER A 410 -14.14 -10.06 -11.48
CA SER A 410 -14.56 -11.07 -10.52
C SER A 410 -14.78 -10.40 -9.16
N TYR A 411 -15.76 -9.49 -9.06
CA TYR A 411 -16.16 -8.91 -7.78
C TYR A 411 -16.68 -10.03 -6.88
N THR A 412 -15.93 -10.37 -5.83
CA THR A 412 -16.24 -11.50 -4.95
C THR A 412 -17.27 -11.11 -3.89
N GLY A 413 -17.57 -9.81 -3.76
CA GLY A 413 -18.48 -9.27 -2.75
C GLY A 413 -17.78 -8.90 -1.43
N THR A 414 -16.52 -9.32 -1.25
CA THR A 414 -15.74 -9.03 -0.03
C THR A 414 -15.12 -7.64 -0.07
N GLY A 415 -14.85 -7.16 -1.29
CA GLY A 415 -14.22 -5.89 -1.55
C GLY A 415 -12.83 -5.74 -0.97
N ASN A 416 -12.13 -6.84 -0.83
CA ASN A 416 -10.74 -6.91 -0.40
C ASN A 416 -9.97 -7.95 -1.24
N GLU A 417 -10.32 -8.09 -2.52
CA GLU A 417 -9.77 -9.07 -3.46
C GLU A 417 -8.24 -9.01 -3.59
N ILE A 418 -7.62 -7.83 -3.51
CA ILE A 418 -6.15 -7.68 -3.52
C ILE A 418 -5.54 -8.33 -2.28
N PHE A 419 -6.12 -8.06 -1.11
CA PHE A 419 -5.65 -8.70 0.13
C PHE A 419 -5.86 -10.22 0.06
N GLU A 420 -7.00 -10.69 -0.43
CA GLU A 420 -7.28 -12.12 -0.56
C GLU A 420 -6.23 -12.83 -1.43
N GLU A 421 -5.92 -12.26 -2.59
CA GLU A 421 -4.90 -12.76 -3.51
C GLU A 421 -3.50 -12.72 -2.87
N ASP A 422 -3.12 -11.59 -2.26
CA ASP A 422 -1.80 -11.42 -1.64
C ASP A 422 -1.62 -12.35 -0.44
N TYR A 423 -2.68 -12.53 0.36
CA TYR A 423 -2.69 -13.44 1.49
C TYR A 423 -2.57 -14.89 1.03
N GLU A 424 -3.35 -15.30 0.02
CA GLU A 424 -3.24 -16.63 -0.59
C GLU A 424 -1.83 -16.88 -1.11
N TYR A 425 -1.25 -15.92 -1.84
CA TYR A 425 0.13 -16.01 -2.31
C TYR A 425 1.10 -16.21 -1.15
N HIS A 426 1.00 -15.38 -0.10
CA HIS A 426 1.90 -15.36 1.04
C HIS A 426 1.89 -16.68 1.83
N ILE A 427 0.70 -17.26 2.08
CA ILE A 427 0.57 -18.51 2.86
C ILE A 427 0.85 -19.76 2.03
N THR A 428 0.81 -19.66 0.70
CA THR A 428 1.08 -20.79 -0.19
C THR A 428 2.57 -21.10 -0.17
N LYS A 429 2.95 -22.15 0.56
CA LYS A 429 4.33 -22.61 0.61
C LYS A 429 4.85 -22.83 -0.82
N PRO A 430 6.08 -22.34 -1.14
CA PRO A 430 6.76 -22.80 -2.34
C PRO A 430 6.74 -24.33 -2.31
N SER A 431 6.28 -24.97 -3.39
CA SER A 431 6.43 -26.40 -3.54
C SER A 431 7.89 -26.71 -3.29
N ALA A 432 8.17 -27.44 -2.21
CA ALA A 432 9.53 -27.86 -1.90
C ALA A 432 10.04 -28.54 -3.17
N GLY A 433 11.06 -27.95 -3.79
CA GLY A 433 11.71 -28.49 -4.98
C GLY A 433 12.32 -29.83 -4.63
N GLY A 434 11.48 -30.86 -4.66
CA GLY A 434 11.90 -32.24 -4.72
C GLY A 434 12.62 -32.38 -6.05
N ASN A 435 13.93 -32.51 -5.95
CA ASN A 435 14.79 -33.06 -6.98
C ASN A 435 14.38 -34.52 -7.22
N GLU A 436 13.22 -34.75 -7.81
CA GLU A 436 12.87 -36.02 -8.42
C GLU A 436 12.62 -35.74 -9.89
N GLY A 437 13.57 -36.16 -10.72
CA GLY A 437 13.48 -36.04 -12.16
C GLY A 437 12.20 -36.68 -12.66
N VAL A 438 11.25 -35.86 -13.09
CA VAL A 438 10.13 -36.30 -13.90
C VAL A 438 10.51 -36.07 -15.35
N GLN A 439 10.71 -37.20 -16.03
CA GLN A 439 10.90 -37.28 -17.47
C GLN A 439 9.77 -36.55 -18.21
N ASP A 440 10.20 -35.89 -19.27
CA ASP A 440 9.46 -35.51 -20.47
C ASP A 440 8.25 -36.42 -20.77
N GLY A 441 7.07 -35.81 -20.97
CA GLY A 441 5.83 -36.56 -21.19
C GLY A 441 4.55 -35.74 -21.32
N SER A 442 4.42 -35.03 -22.44
CA SER A 442 3.16 -34.83 -23.20
C SER A 442 1.96 -34.05 -22.61
N THR A 443 1.67 -32.92 -23.27
CA THR A 443 0.37 -32.44 -23.81
C THR A 443 -0.84 -32.10 -22.93
N SER A 444 -1.28 -30.84 -23.17
CA SER A 444 -2.64 -30.31 -23.41
C SER A 444 -3.66 -30.17 -22.26
N GLY A 445 -4.12 -28.92 -22.09
CA GLY A 445 -5.49 -28.54 -22.42
C GLY A 445 -6.49 -28.45 -21.26
N CYS A 446 -6.78 -27.21 -20.86
CA CYS A 446 -8.14 -26.67 -20.71
C CYS A 446 -8.06 -25.14 -20.66
#